data_AF-A0A972CJ76-F1
#
_entry.id   AF-A0A972CJ76-F1
#
_cell.length_a   1.000
_cell.length_b   1.000
_cell.length_c   1.000
_cell.angle_alpha   90.00
_cell.angle_beta   90.00
_cell.angle_gamma   90.00
#
_symmetry.space_group_name_H-M   'P 1'
#
loop_
_entity.id
_entity.type
_entity.pdbx_description
1 polymer ?
#
loop_
_entity_poly.entity_id
_entity_poly.type
_entity_poly.pdbx_seq_one_letter_code
_entity_poly.pdbx_strand_id
1 'polypeptide(L)'
;LRNVSKGDSFLRIIDNKESYIVVKLTEAELAMFEVGRLCTIEIGNVSFKAENYQAMRTEQQNGMIFRVFEDYPGMTSFREVDLKLIAEETEGIHILTKSIVDVDGQPGVYILKKNGKKEFVPIKIKGHIGEEAVIYSDYFTINRGDGINESIETVNLYDEIVEEP
;
A
#
# COMPACT_ATOMS: atom_id res chain seq x y z
N LEU A 1 48.38 2.90 -18.82
CA LEU A 1 47.04 3.48 -18.54
C LEU A 1 46.98 4.82 -19.25
N ARG A 2 46.03 5.01 -20.18
CA ARG A 2 45.95 6.21 -21.03
C ARG A 2 45.21 7.30 -20.27
N ASN A 3 45.82 8.46 -20.10
CA ASN A 3 45.17 9.64 -19.53
C ASN A 3 44.16 10.20 -20.54
N VAL A 4 42.93 10.44 -20.09
CA VAL A 4 41.83 11.03 -20.87
C VAL A 4 41.71 12.51 -20.50
N SER A 5 41.58 13.37 -21.51
CA SER A 5 41.51 14.83 -21.36
C SER A 5 40.09 15.36 -21.62
N LYS A 6 39.79 16.55 -21.09
CA LYS A 6 38.50 17.23 -21.32
C LYS A 6 38.34 17.52 -22.82
N GLY A 7 37.36 16.90 -23.48
CA GLY A 7 37.10 17.02 -24.91
C GLY A 7 37.26 15.72 -25.70
N ASP A 8 37.80 14.66 -25.10
CA ASP A 8 37.87 13.34 -25.72
C ASP A 8 36.46 12.73 -25.85
N SER A 9 36.15 12.19 -27.03
CA SER A 9 34.91 11.43 -27.27
C SER A 9 34.90 10.20 -26.37
N PHE A 10 34.02 10.19 -25.37
CA PHE A 10 33.76 9.01 -24.56
C PHE A 10 32.49 8.32 -25.07
N LEU A 11 32.55 7.00 -25.16
CA LEU A 11 31.37 6.16 -25.38
C LEU A 11 30.84 5.75 -24.01
N ARG A 12 29.66 6.26 -23.60
CA ARG A 12 28.95 5.72 -22.44
C ARG A 12 27.96 4.67 -22.93
N ILE A 13 28.28 3.41 -22.70
CA ILE A 13 27.31 2.32 -22.87
C ILE A 13 26.47 2.29 -21.58
N ILE A 14 25.15 2.39 -21.73
CA ILE A 14 24.20 2.27 -20.62
C ILE A 14 23.45 0.97 -20.86
N ASP A 15 23.48 0.08 -19.87
CA ASP A 15 22.60 -1.08 -19.88
C ASP A 15 21.17 -0.57 -19.63
N ASN A 16 20.29 -0.76 -20.62
CA ASN A 16 18.89 -0.34 -20.59
C ASN A 16 17.94 -1.53 -20.41
N LYS A 17 18.44 -2.70 -19.97
CA LYS A 17 17.60 -3.87 -19.69
C LYS A 17 16.63 -3.66 -18.52
N GLU A 18 16.94 -2.69 -17.65
CA GLU A 18 16.13 -2.36 -16.49
C GLU A 18 15.78 -0.87 -16.53
N SER A 19 14.49 -0.58 -16.44
CA SER A 19 13.98 0.78 -16.38
C SER A 19 13.68 1.15 -14.94
N TYR A 20 13.92 2.42 -14.59
CA TYR A 20 13.66 2.92 -13.24
C TYR A 20 12.86 4.21 -13.27
N ILE A 21 11.97 4.38 -12.29
CA ILE A 21 11.25 5.62 -12.01
C ILE A 21 11.72 6.13 -10.65
N VAL A 22 12.08 7.41 -10.56
CA VAL A 22 12.48 8.04 -9.31
C VAL A 22 11.40 9.02 -8.89
N VAL A 23 10.86 8.83 -7.68
CA VAL A 23 9.78 9.67 -7.15
C VAL A 23 10.23 10.33 -5.87
N LYS A 24 9.98 11.62 -5.74
CA LYS A 24 10.15 12.36 -4.49
C LYS A 24 8.95 12.08 -3.59
N LEU A 25 9.21 11.71 -2.35
CA LEU A 25 8.19 11.35 -1.36
C LEU A 25 8.52 12.04 -0.04
N THR A 26 7.49 12.37 0.72
CA THR A 26 7.63 12.69 2.15
C THR A 26 8.02 11.44 2.94
N GLU A 27 8.49 11.57 4.19
CA GLU A 27 8.77 10.37 5.02
C GLU A 27 7.51 9.54 5.27
N ALA A 28 6.34 10.17 5.41
CA ALA A 28 5.08 9.46 5.63
C ALA A 28 4.69 8.61 4.42
N GLU A 29 4.85 9.14 3.21
CA GLU A 29 4.61 8.37 1.98
C GLU A 29 5.68 7.29 1.77
N LEU A 30 6.96 7.61 2.02
CA LEU A 30 8.05 6.64 1.89
C LEU A 30 7.87 5.44 2.83
N ALA A 31 7.31 5.66 4.04
CA ALA A 31 7.01 4.60 4.99
C ALA A 31 5.96 3.59 4.50
N MET A 32 5.17 3.93 3.46
CA MET A 32 4.21 3.00 2.85
C MET A 32 4.88 1.94 1.96
N PHE A 33 6.15 2.13 1.59
CA PHE A 33 6.86 1.26 0.64
C PHE A 33 7.98 0.46 1.33
N GLU A 34 7.85 -0.86 1.33
CA GLU A 34 8.89 -1.77 1.78
C GLU A 34 9.80 -2.17 0.59
N VAL A 35 11.12 -2.02 0.76
CA VAL A 35 12.09 -2.40 -0.29
C VAL A 35 11.98 -3.88 -0.65
N GLY A 36 12.00 -4.18 -1.95
CA GLY A 36 11.85 -5.53 -2.51
C GLY A 36 10.39 -5.98 -2.70
N ARG A 37 9.40 -5.24 -2.18
CA ARG A 37 7.98 -5.50 -2.49
C ARG A 37 7.57 -4.87 -3.82
N LEU A 38 6.44 -5.33 -4.34
CA LEU A 38 5.81 -4.76 -5.53
C LEU A 38 4.79 -3.69 -5.15
N CYS A 39 4.74 -2.60 -5.90
CA CYS A 39 3.66 -1.62 -5.90
C CYS A 39 3.02 -1.55 -7.30
N THR A 40 1.90 -0.84 -7.41
CA THR A 40 1.34 -0.45 -8.73
C THR A 40 1.67 1.01 -9.01
N ILE A 41 2.08 1.30 -10.24
CA ILE A 41 2.27 2.66 -10.75
C ILE A 41 1.22 2.90 -11.84
N GLU A 42 0.49 4.01 -11.73
CA GLU A 42 -0.46 4.46 -12.74
C GLU A 42 0.05 5.77 -13.38
N ILE A 43 0.15 5.76 -14.71
CA ILE A 43 0.53 6.92 -15.53
C ILE A 43 -0.53 7.09 -16.62
N GLY A 44 -1.35 8.15 -16.51
CA GLY A 44 -2.49 8.34 -17.39
C GLY A 44 -3.47 7.17 -17.31
N ASN A 45 -3.68 6.45 -18.41
CA ASN A 45 -4.56 5.27 -18.49
C ASN A 45 -3.81 3.93 -18.45
N VAL A 46 -2.52 3.95 -18.12
CA VAL A 46 -1.67 2.76 -18.07
C VAL A 46 -1.34 2.45 -16.61
N SER A 47 -1.43 1.18 -16.25
CA SER A 47 -1.14 0.67 -14.90
C SER A 47 -0.21 -0.54 -15.02
N PHE A 48 0.85 -0.57 -14.23
CA PHE A 48 1.84 -1.65 -14.24
C PHE A 48 2.47 -1.85 -12.85
N LYS A 49 3.03 -3.04 -12.62
CA LYS A 49 3.75 -3.36 -11.39
C LYS A 49 5.20 -2.88 -11.46
N ALA A 50 5.70 -2.42 -10.32
CA ALA A 50 7.10 -2.06 -10.16
C ALA A 50 7.61 -2.57 -8.81
N GLU A 51 8.89 -2.90 -8.74
CA GLU A 51 9.55 -3.22 -7.48
C GLU A 51 10.01 -1.95 -6.78
N ASN A 52 9.73 -1.90 -5.49
CA ASN A 52 10.27 -0.98 -4.51
C ASN A 52 11.79 -1.18 -4.40
N TYR A 53 12.57 -0.64 -5.33
CA TYR A 53 13.98 -1.01 -5.49
C TYR A 53 14.89 -0.42 -4.41
N GLN A 54 14.78 0.89 -4.16
CA GLN A 54 15.65 1.55 -3.19
C GLN A 54 15.03 2.83 -2.63
N ALA A 55 15.01 2.96 -1.30
CA ALA A 55 14.72 4.21 -0.64
C ALA A 55 15.92 5.17 -0.71
N MET A 56 15.67 6.43 -1.04
CA MET A 56 16.67 7.50 -1.06
C MET A 56 16.35 8.52 0.03
N ARG A 57 17.34 8.80 0.87
CA ARG A 57 17.28 9.86 1.88
C ARG A 57 18.46 10.79 1.71
N THR A 58 18.19 12.07 1.62
CA THR A 58 19.19 13.13 1.57
C THR A 58 18.81 14.21 2.57
N GLU A 59 19.72 15.14 2.89
CA GLU A 59 19.40 16.26 3.79
C GLU A 59 18.25 17.15 3.28
N GLN A 60 17.95 17.12 1.97
CA GLN A 60 17.00 18.03 1.32
C GLN A 60 15.70 17.36 0.89
N GLN A 61 15.73 16.05 0.62
CA GLN A 61 14.61 15.33 0.02
C GLN A 61 14.69 13.83 0.30
N ASN A 62 13.52 13.22 0.39
CA ASN A 62 13.35 11.79 0.42
C ASN A 62 12.67 11.32 -0.87
N GLY A 63 12.82 10.04 -1.18
CA GLY A 63 12.24 9.47 -2.36
C GLY A 63 12.48 7.98 -2.47
N MET A 64 11.97 7.43 -3.56
CA MET A 64 12.06 6.02 -3.87
C MET A 64 12.46 5.84 -5.32
N ILE A 65 13.34 4.89 -5.57
CA ILE A 65 13.59 4.33 -6.89
C ILE A 65 12.71 3.09 -7.03
N PHE A 66 11.89 3.06 -8.08
CA PHE A 66 11.08 1.93 -8.48
C PHE A 66 11.69 1.28 -9.71
N ARG A 67 11.90 -0.04 -9.68
CA ARG A 67 12.33 -0.82 -10.84
C ARG A 67 11.12 -1.31 -11.61
N VAL A 68 11.09 -0.99 -12.90
CA VAL A 68 9.99 -1.31 -13.81
C VAL A 68 10.37 -2.54 -14.64
N PHE A 69 9.46 -3.51 -14.70
CA PHE A 69 9.68 -4.78 -15.41
C PHE A 69 9.15 -4.79 -16.85
N GLU A 70 8.24 -3.85 -17.17
CA GLU A 70 7.50 -3.84 -18.42
C GLU A 70 7.67 -2.50 -19.14
N ASP A 71 7.74 -2.56 -20.48
CA ASP A 71 7.71 -1.36 -21.30
C ASP A 71 6.32 -0.72 -21.25
N TYR A 72 6.25 0.59 -21.06
CA TYR A 72 5.01 1.36 -21.13
C TYR A 72 5.09 2.49 -22.16
N PRO A 73 3.96 2.90 -22.76
CA PRO A 73 3.93 4.00 -23.71
C PRO A 73 4.56 5.28 -23.16
N GLY A 74 5.57 5.80 -23.87
CA GLY A 74 6.26 7.03 -23.52
C GLY A 74 7.39 6.90 -22.50
N MET A 75 7.72 5.69 -22.05
CA MET A 75 8.84 5.41 -21.14
C MET A 75 10.17 6.02 -21.60
N THR A 76 10.41 6.09 -22.91
CA THR A 76 11.66 6.65 -23.48
C THR A 76 11.60 8.13 -23.80
N SER A 77 10.41 8.73 -23.79
CA SER A 77 10.20 10.15 -24.15
C SER A 77 9.96 11.05 -22.94
N PHE A 78 9.37 10.52 -21.87
CA PHE A 78 9.08 11.30 -20.67
C PHE A 78 10.33 11.44 -19.79
N ARG A 79 10.61 12.68 -19.39
CA ARG A 79 11.65 12.99 -18.38
C ARG A 79 11.07 13.30 -17.01
N GLU A 80 9.81 13.71 -17.00
CA GLU A 80 9.02 14.05 -15.82
C GLU A 80 7.56 13.76 -16.18
N VAL A 81 6.81 13.16 -15.25
CA VAL A 81 5.43 12.74 -15.48
C VAL A 81 4.68 12.67 -14.15
N ASP A 82 3.44 13.12 -14.14
CA ASP A 82 2.54 12.91 -13.01
C ASP A 82 2.13 11.43 -12.96
N LEU A 83 2.18 10.87 -11.77
CA LEU A 83 1.86 9.46 -11.54
C LEU A 83 1.10 9.28 -10.23
N LYS A 84 0.41 8.16 -10.13
CA LYS A 84 -0.18 7.68 -8.88
C LYS A 84 0.50 6.39 -8.46
N LEU A 85 0.88 6.33 -7.18
CA LEU A 85 1.47 5.14 -6.57
C LEU A 85 0.42 4.46 -5.69
N ILE A 86 0.27 3.15 -5.86
CA ILE A 86 -0.56 2.32 -4.99
C ILE A 86 0.41 1.35 -4.31
N ALA A 87 0.74 1.65 -3.05
CA ALA A 87 1.69 0.87 -2.26
C ALA A 87 1.19 -0.55 -1.99
N GLU A 88 -0.10 -0.67 -1.67
CA GLU A 88 -0.77 -1.93 -1.42
C GLU A 88 -2.23 -1.80 -1.87
N GLU A 89 -2.78 -2.91 -2.36
CA GLU A 89 -4.19 -3.04 -2.70
C GLU A 89 -4.75 -4.12 -1.80
N THR A 90 -5.88 -3.85 -1.17
CA THR A 90 -6.48 -4.76 -0.20
C THR A 90 -8.00 -4.70 -0.32
N GLU A 91 -8.62 -5.87 -0.42
CA GLU A 91 -10.07 -6.01 -0.42
C GLU A 91 -10.61 -6.18 1.01
N GLY A 92 -11.81 -5.70 1.28
CA GLY A 92 -12.47 -5.85 2.58
C GLY A 92 -13.79 -5.09 2.65
N ILE A 93 -14.38 -5.07 3.83
CA ILE A 93 -15.59 -4.26 4.09
C ILE A 93 -15.14 -2.87 4.53
N HIS A 94 -15.69 -1.83 3.89
CA HIS A 94 -15.50 -0.45 4.29
C HIS A 94 -16.50 -0.08 5.38
N ILE A 95 -15.99 0.47 6.48
CA ILE A 95 -16.82 0.97 7.58
C ILE A 95 -16.33 2.34 8.02
N LEU A 96 -17.24 3.16 8.55
CA LEU A 96 -16.85 4.41 9.18
C LEU A 96 -16.06 4.12 10.45
N THR A 97 -14.94 4.82 10.64
CA THR A 97 -14.09 4.66 11.85
C THR A 97 -14.86 4.93 13.14
N LYS A 98 -15.86 5.81 13.10
CA LYS A 98 -16.77 6.11 14.23
C LYS A 98 -17.67 4.93 14.66
N SER A 99 -17.81 3.91 13.82
CA SER A 99 -18.57 2.69 14.16
C SER A 99 -17.73 1.68 14.94
N ILE A 100 -16.41 1.89 15.02
CA ILE A 100 -15.47 1.01 15.72
C ILE A 100 -15.46 1.36 17.20
N VAL A 101 -15.63 0.34 18.03
CA VAL A 101 -15.55 0.42 19.49
C VAL A 101 -14.48 -0.53 20.01
N ASP A 102 -13.93 -0.20 21.17
CA ASP A 102 -13.04 -1.10 21.92
C ASP A 102 -13.81 -1.66 23.11
N VAL A 103 -13.88 -2.98 23.20
CA VAL A 103 -14.44 -3.70 24.36
C VAL A 103 -13.35 -4.59 24.92
N ASP A 104 -12.88 -4.27 26.13
CA ASP A 104 -11.83 -5.00 26.84
C ASP A 104 -10.52 -5.19 26.04
N GLY A 105 -10.12 -4.19 25.25
CA GLY A 105 -8.92 -4.22 24.40
C GLY A 105 -9.09 -4.97 23.08
N GLN A 106 -10.32 -5.43 22.76
CA GLN A 106 -10.65 -6.02 21.48
C GLN A 106 -11.43 -5.00 20.64
N PRO A 107 -10.88 -4.52 19.50
CA PRO A 107 -11.64 -3.72 18.57
C PRO A 107 -12.78 -4.54 17.94
N GLY A 108 -13.94 -3.93 17.80
CA GLY A 108 -15.12 -4.53 17.19
C GLY A 108 -16.15 -3.49 16.76
N VAL A 109 -17.27 -3.98 16.25
CA VAL A 109 -18.45 -3.18 15.90
C VAL A 109 -19.69 -3.80 16.52
N TYR A 110 -20.77 -3.03 16.59
CA TYR A 110 -22.09 -3.58 16.88
C TYR A 110 -22.85 -3.82 15.58
N ILE A 111 -23.42 -5.02 15.43
CA ILE A 111 -24.34 -5.33 14.34
C ILE A 111 -25.78 -5.37 14.85
N LEU A 112 -26.73 -4.90 14.03
CA LEU A 112 -28.16 -4.96 14.32
C LEU A 112 -28.74 -6.29 13.84
N LYS A 113 -29.17 -7.15 14.78
CA LYS A 113 -29.88 -8.38 14.42
C LYS A 113 -31.32 -8.07 14.05
N LYS A 114 -31.96 -8.99 13.31
CA LYS A 114 -33.39 -8.90 12.90
C LYS A 114 -34.38 -8.67 14.04
N ASN A 115 -34.02 -9.03 15.27
CA ASN A 115 -34.83 -8.81 16.47
C ASN A 115 -34.59 -7.43 17.13
N GLY A 116 -33.82 -6.55 16.50
CA GLY A 116 -33.49 -5.21 17.00
C GLY A 116 -32.38 -5.18 18.06
N LYS A 117 -31.78 -6.31 18.43
CA LYS A 117 -30.67 -6.33 19.39
C LYS A 117 -29.35 -5.99 18.71
N LYS A 118 -28.52 -5.21 19.41
CA LYS A 118 -27.11 -4.98 19.05
C LYS A 118 -26.27 -6.14 19.56
N GLU A 119 -25.41 -6.70 18.71
CA GLU A 119 -24.45 -7.74 19.04
C GLU A 119 -23.04 -7.24 18.74
N PHE A 120 -22.12 -7.37 19.70
CA PHE A 120 -20.72 -7.02 19.48
C PHE A 120 -20.05 -8.12 18.65
N VAL A 121 -19.38 -7.72 17.57
CA VAL A 121 -18.61 -8.60 16.71
C VAL A 121 -17.17 -8.07 16.64
N PRO A 122 -16.16 -8.89 16.98
CA PRO A 122 -14.78 -8.48 16.90
C PRO A 122 -14.39 -8.25 15.43
N ILE A 123 -13.54 -7.26 15.20
CA ILE A 123 -13.01 -6.95 13.87
C ILE A 123 -11.49 -6.93 13.88
N LYS A 124 -10.91 -7.03 12.69
CA LYS A 124 -9.51 -6.72 12.46
C LYS A 124 -9.41 -5.71 11.32
N ILE A 125 -8.66 -4.64 11.55
CA ILE A 125 -8.46 -3.56 10.58
C ILE A 125 -7.30 -3.93 9.65
N LYS A 126 -7.53 -3.80 8.35
CA LYS A 126 -6.50 -3.94 7.31
C LYS A 126 -5.82 -2.60 7.02
N GLY A 127 -6.57 -1.51 7.08
CA GLY A 127 -6.05 -0.16 6.89
C GLY A 127 -7.11 0.91 7.08
N HIS A 128 -6.68 2.17 6.99
CA HIS A 128 -7.53 3.35 7.10
C HIS A 128 -7.48 4.17 5.82
N ILE A 129 -8.64 4.70 5.40
CA ILE A 129 -8.79 5.55 4.22
C ILE A 129 -9.65 6.74 4.63
N GLY A 130 -9.02 7.86 4.98
CA GLY A 130 -9.72 9.04 5.48
C GLY A 130 -10.48 8.75 6.78
N GLU A 131 -11.81 8.92 6.76
CA GLU A 131 -12.70 8.64 7.89
C GLU A 131 -13.19 7.18 7.91
N GLU A 132 -12.78 6.37 6.94
CA GLU A 132 -13.14 4.96 6.82
C GLU A 132 -12.00 4.03 7.24
N ALA A 133 -12.36 2.79 7.56
CA ALA A 133 -11.45 1.68 7.76
C ALA A 133 -11.87 0.52 6.85
N VAL A 134 -10.87 -0.18 6.31
CA VAL A 134 -11.06 -1.45 5.61
C VAL A 134 -10.82 -2.58 6.60
N ILE A 135 -11.80 -3.47 6.78
CA ILE A 135 -11.72 -4.59 7.72
C ILE A 135 -11.82 -5.95 7.00
N TYR A 136 -11.43 -7.02 7.69
CA TYR A 136 -11.68 -8.39 7.23
C TYR A 136 -13.18 -8.69 7.19
N SER A 137 -13.59 -9.55 6.25
CA SER A 137 -14.93 -10.13 6.18
C SER A 137 -14.87 -11.61 6.54
N ASP A 138 -15.99 -12.12 7.07
CA ASP A 138 -16.26 -13.52 7.41
C ASP A 138 -15.35 -14.08 8.52
N TYR A 139 -14.04 -14.03 8.38
CA TYR A 139 -13.08 -14.40 9.40
C TYR A 139 -11.75 -13.64 9.30
N PHE A 140 -11.02 -13.57 10.42
CA PHE A 140 -9.62 -13.18 10.44
C PHE A 140 -8.80 -14.07 11.36
N THR A 141 -7.50 -14.14 11.11
CA THR A 141 -6.58 -14.94 11.93
C THR A 141 -5.87 -14.09 12.97
N ILE A 142 -5.84 -14.60 14.20
CA ILE A 142 -4.99 -14.11 15.29
C ILE A 142 -3.95 -15.16 15.66
N ASN A 143 -2.75 -14.70 16.01
CA ASN A 143 -1.71 -15.55 16.57
C ASN A 143 -1.73 -15.37 18.08
N ARG A 144 -2.00 -16.44 18.83
CA ARG A 144 -2.10 -16.41 20.30
C ARG A 144 -0.76 -16.67 21.01
N GLY A 145 0.34 -16.80 20.26
CA GLY A 145 1.61 -17.34 20.76
C GLY A 145 1.79 -18.81 20.37
N ASP A 146 3.00 -19.32 20.54
CA ASP A 146 3.38 -20.73 20.32
C ASP A 146 3.09 -21.30 18.92
N GLY A 147 2.93 -20.43 17.92
CA GLY A 147 2.63 -20.83 16.54
C GLY A 147 1.18 -21.27 16.31
N ILE A 148 0.29 -21.07 17.28
CA ILE A 148 -1.13 -21.41 17.16
C ILE A 148 -1.87 -20.23 16.52
N ASN A 149 -2.40 -20.48 15.32
CA ASN A 149 -3.28 -19.57 14.61
C ASN A 149 -4.74 -19.94 14.88
N GLU A 150 -5.52 -18.99 15.40
CA GLU A 150 -6.96 -19.14 15.61
C GLU A 150 -7.71 -18.30 14.59
N SER A 151 -8.75 -18.89 13.99
CA SER A 151 -9.68 -18.17 13.11
C SER A 151 -10.83 -17.62 13.94
N ILE A 152 -11.05 -16.31 13.86
CA ILE A 152 -12.12 -15.59 14.55
C ILE A 152 -13.14 -15.17 13.51
N GLU A 153 -14.40 -15.56 13.70
CA GLU A 153 -15.50 -15.06 12.86
C GLU A 153 -15.67 -13.55 13.08
N THR A 154 -15.90 -12.84 11.98
CA THR A 154 -16.13 -11.39 11.99
C THR A 154 -17.34 -11.06 11.14
N VAL A 155 -17.58 -9.77 10.93
CA VAL A 155 -18.72 -9.30 10.16
C VAL A 155 -18.70 -9.84 8.72
N ASN A 156 -19.89 -10.09 8.19
CA ASN A 156 -20.09 -10.47 6.80
C ASN A 156 -20.69 -9.30 6.01
N LEU A 157 -20.70 -9.42 4.67
CA LEU A 157 -21.14 -8.34 3.77
C LEU A 157 -22.59 -7.88 4.00
N TYR A 158 -23.41 -8.73 4.62
CA TYR A 158 -24.85 -8.48 4.81
C TYR A 158 -25.19 -8.01 6.23
N ASP A 159 -24.21 -7.86 7.12
CA ASP A 159 -24.43 -7.38 8.47
C ASP A 159 -24.74 -5.88 8.46
N GLU A 160 -25.78 -5.48 9.19
CA GLU A 160 -26.12 -4.08 9.41
C GLU A 160 -25.27 -3.53 10.56
N ILE A 161 -24.18 -2.83 10.24
CA ILE A 161 -23.30 -2.21 11.23
C ILE A 161 -23.93 -0.93 11.77
N VAL A 162 -23.98 -0.81 13.09
CA VAL A 162 -24.49 0.36 13.78
C VAL A 162 -23.45 1.47 13.70
N GLU A 163 -23.81 2.59 13.08
CA GLU A 163 -23.05 3.83 13.16
C GLU A 163 -23.22 4.48 14.53
N GLU A 164 -22.13 5.00 15.10
CA GLU A 164 -22.12 5.73 16.39
C GLU A 164 -22.87 4.97 17.51
N PRO A 165 -22.36 3.79 17.90
CA PRO A 165 -23.07 2.83 18.75
C PRO A 165 -23.32 3.25 20.21
#